data_AF-A0A0B1SRF9-F1
#
_entry.id   AF-A0A0B1SRF9-F1
#
_cell.length_a   1.000
_cell.length_b   1.000
_cell.length_c   1.000
_cell.angle_alpha   90.00
_cell.angle_beta   90.00
_cell.angle_gamma   90.00
#
_symmetry.space_group_name_H-M   'P 1'
#
loop_
_entity.id
_entity.type
_entity.pdbx_description
1 polymer ?
#
loop_
_entity_poly.entity_id
_entity_poly.type
_entity_poly.pdbx_seq_one_letter_code
_entity_poly.pdbx_strand_id
1 'polypeptide(L)' 'MSSFLEDANFLQMSPDDFTHAQDEEAMHLDLFVQLMAQFYECGWMKGTGGALGCIAQDKLFISPSALQKERLKT' A
#
# COMPACT_ATOMS: atom_id res chain seq x y z
N MET A 1 20.01 -5.28 -10.69
CA MET A 1 18.82 -4.57 -10.18
C MET A 1 18.66 -3.35 -11.08
N SER A 2 17.56 -3.27 -11.84
CA SER A 2 17.26 -2.08 -12.63
C SER A 2 17.07 -0.88 -11.70
N SER A 3 17.53 0.29 -12.13
CA SER A 3 17.30 1.53 -11.39
C SER A 3 15.79 1.80 -11.34
N PHE A 4 15.26 2.24 -10.20
CA PHE A 4 13.84 2.59 -10.07
C PHE A 4 13.41 3.66 -11.10
N LEU A 5 14.32 4.57 -11.43
CA LEU A 5 14.09 5.62 -12.44
C LEU A 5 14.03 5.09 -13.88
N GLU A 6 14.45 3.85 -14.11
CA GLU A 6 14.42 3.18 -15.42
C GLU A 6 13.29 2.14 -15.50
N ASP A 7 12.47 2.01 -14.44
CA ASP A 7 11.35 1.07 -14.43
C ASP A 7 10.30 1.54 -15.45
N ALA A 8 10.02 0.70 -16.45
CA ALA A 8 9.07 1.00 -17.50
C ALA A 8 7.66 1.24 -16.94
N ASN A 9 7.29 0.58 -15.83
CA ASN A 9 6.02 0.83 -15.17
C ASN A 9 5.98 2.25 -14.60
N PHE A 10 7.07 2.70 -13.97
CA PHE A 10 7.15 4.05 -13.40
C PHE A 10 7.17 5.14 -14.49
N LEU A 11 7.91 4.91 -15.58
CA LEU A 11 8.02 5.87 -16.69
C LEU A 11 6.74 6.00 -17.51
N GLN A 12 5.89 4.97 -17.52
CA GLN A 12 4.65 4.94 -18.30
C GLN A 12 3.41 5.30 -17.48
N MET A 13 3.53 5.47 -16.16
CA MET A 13 2.42 5.92 -15.31
C MET A 13 2.06 7.37 -15.62
N SER A 14 0.86 7.60 -16.14
CA SER A 14 0.26 8.93 -16.22
C SER A 14 -0.69 9.17 -15.04
N PRO A 15 -0.74 10.39 -14.46
CA PRO A 15 -1.80 10.76 -13.52
C PRO A 15 -3.21 10.50 -14.06
N ASP A 16 -3.39 10.57 -15.39
CA ASP A 16 -4.68 10.34 -16.07
C ASP A 16 -5.09 8.87 -16.10
N ASP A 17 -4.16 7.93 -15.88
CA ASP A 17 -4.46 6.50 -15.78
C ASP A 17 -5.19 6.15 -14.47
N PHE A 18 -5.14 7.06 -13.48
CA PHE A 18 -5.80 6.90 -12.18
C PHE A 18 -7.11 7.68 -12.18
N THR A 19 -8.21 7.01 -12.48
CA THR A 19 -9.53 7.58 -12.26
C THR A 19 -9.67 7.96 -10.78
N HIS A 20 -9.93 9.23 -10.47
CA HIS A 20 -10.29 9.68 -9.11
C HIS A 20 -11.69 9.19 -8.68
N ALA A 21 -12.17 8.10 -9.28
CA ALA A 21 -13.37 7.43 -8.85
C ALA A 21 -13.11 6.88 -7.44
N GLN A 22 -14.06 7.07 -6.53
CA GLN A 22 -14.06 6.28 -5.32
C GLN A 22 -14.12 4.82 -5.76
N ASP A 23 -13.24 3.97 -5.23
CA ASP A 23 -13.34 2.53 -5.41
C ASP A 23 -14.79 2.09 -5.14
N GLU A 24 -15.35 1.21 -5.99
CA GLU A 24 -16.75 0.77 -5.87
C GLU A 24 -17.04 0.16 -4.49
N GLU A 25 -16.01 -0.37 -3.83
CA GLU A 25 -16.07 -0.93 -2.48
C GLU A 25 -15.30 -0.09 -1.46
N ALA A 26 -15.94 0.12 -0.30
CA ALA A 26 -15.29 0.77 0.82
C ALA A 26 -14.10 -0.06 1.32
N MET A 27 -13.00 0.62 1.61
CA MET A 27 -11.84 0.03 2.27
C MET A 27 -12.26 -0.66 3.58
N HIS A 28 -11.89 -1.93 3.71
CA HIS A 28 -12.16 -2.76 4.88
C HIS A 28 -10.86 -3.38 5.40
N LEU A 29 -10.90 -3.89 6.64
CA LEU A 29 -9.69 -4.29 7.37
C LEU A 29 -8.90 -5.38 6.64
N ASP A 30 -9.57 -6.39 6.08
CA ASP A 30 -8.90 -7.52 5.42
C ASP A 30 -8.13 -7.06 4.18
N LEU A 31 -8.74 -6.22 3.34
CA LEU A 31 -8.07 -5.60 2.20
C LEU A 31 -6.90 -4.71 2.64
N PHE A 32 -7.06 -3.92 3.70
CA PHE A 32 -5.99 -3.09 4.25
C PHE A 32 -4.77 -3.92 4.68
N VAL A 33 -5.00 -5.07 5.32
CA VAL A 33 -3.93 -6.01 5.72
C VAL A 33 -3.27 -6.65 4.50
N GLN A 34 -4.04 -7.05 3.49
CA GLN A 34 -3.51 -7.62 2.24
C GLN A 34 -2.64 -6.62 1.47
N LEU A 35 -3.08 -5.36 1.34
CA LEU A 35 -2.31 -4.30 0.70
C LEU A 35 -1.00 -4.01 1.44
N MET A 36 -1.03 -4.00 2.77
CA MET A 36 0.18 -3.83 3.58
C MET A 36 1.18 -4.98 3.38
N ALA A 37 0.71 -6.22 3.20
CA ALA A 37 1.56 -7.35 2.84
C ALA A 37 2.15 -7.19 1.42
N GLN A 38 1.34 -6.82 0.43
CA GLN A 38 1.82 -6.57 -0.94
C GLN A 38 2.87 -5.46 -1.00
N PHE A 39 2.68 -4.35 -0.28
CA PHE A 39 3.65 -3.25 -0.24
C PHE A 39 5.00 -3.70 0.35
N TYR A 40 4.96 -4.65 1.29
CA TYR A 40 6.16 -5.29 1.80
C TYR A 40 6.84 -6.19 0.76
N GLU A 41 6.08 -7.05 0.09
CA GLU A 41 6.60 -7.95 -0.96
C GLU A 41 7.20 -7.17 -2.14
N CYS A 42 6.57 -6.06 -2.54
CA CYS A 42 7.09 -5.14 -3.55
C CYS A 42 8.35 -4.36 -3.08
N GLY A 43 8.72 -4.47 -1.80
CA GLY A 43 9.89 -3.81 -1.22
C GLY A 43 9.73 -2.30 -1.02
N TRP A 44 8.52 -1.76 -1.15
CA TRP A 44 8.18 -0.36 -0.89
C TRP A 44 8.23 -0.02 0.60
N MET A 45 8.22 -1.07 1.41
CA MET A 45 8.22 -1.06 2.86
C MET A 45 9.33 -2.03 3.32
N LYS A 46 10.31 -1.58 4.12
CA LYS A 46 11.43 -2.44 4.57
C LYS A 46 11.69 -2.31 6.06
N GLY A 47 11.94 -3.43 6.74
CA GLY A 47 12.13 -3.47 8.19
C GLY A 47 10.96 -2.85 8.93
N THR A 48 11.25 -1.99 9.90
CA THR A 48 10.26 -1.17 10.63
C THR A 48 9.86 0.12 9.90
N GLY A 49 10.43 0.38 8.72
CA GLY A 49 10.19 1.58 7.93
C GLY A 49 8.95 1.49 7.03
N GLY A 50 8.36 2.67 6.79
CA GLY A 50 7.13 2.86 6.03
C GLY A 50 5.88 2.75 6.89
N ALA A 51 4.84 3.51 6.53
CA ALA A 51 3.53 3.48 7.18
C ALA A 51 2.44 3.45 6.11
N LEU A 52 1.35 2.76 6.41
CA LEU A 52 0.13 2.77 5.61
C LEU A 52 -1.00 3.32 6.48
N GLY A 53 -1.81 4.20 5.91
CA GLY A 53 -2.99 4.72 6.59
C GLY A 53 -4.07 5.07 5.57
N CYS A 54 -5.31 4.81 5.93
CA CYS A 54 -6.46 5.19 5.12
C CYS A 54 -7.66 5.54 6.00
N ILE A 55 -8.47 6.47 5.50
CA ILE A 55 -9.76 6.81 6.11
C ILE A 55 -10.82 6.04 5.35
N ALA A 56 -11.61 5.24 6.06
CA ALA A 56 -12.71 4.47 5.52
C ALA A 56 -13.97 4.84 6.29
N GLN A 57 -14.82 5.66 5.68
CA GLN A 57 -16.05 6.18 6.29
C GLN A 57 -15.75 6.90 7.64
N ASP A 58 -16.13 6.28 8.76
CA ASP A 58 -15.98 6.76 10.13
C ASP A 58 -14.73 6.20 10.85
N LYS A 59 -13.90 5.43 10.14
CA LYS A 59 -12.75 4.72 10.72
C LYS A 59 -11.43 5.19 10.12
N LEU A 60 -10.41 5.20 10.96
CA LEU A 60 -9.02 5.37 10.57
C LEU A 60 -8.31 4.02 10.71
N PHE A 61 -7.85 3.46 9.60
CA PHE A 61 -6.93 2.33 9.61
C PHE A 61 -5.50 2.86 9.54
N ILE A 62 -4.64 2.37 10.42
CA ILE A 62 -3.24 2.75 10.46
C ILE A 62 -2.38 1.52 10.74
N SER A 63 -1.28 1.38 10.00
CA SER A 63 -0.29 0.35 10.27
C SER A 63 0.36 0.58 11.64
N PRO A 64 0.49 -0.44 12.50
CA PRO A 64 1.16 -0.29 13.79
C PRO A 64 2.62 0.14 13.61
N SER A 65 3.10 1.02 14.50
CA SER A 65 4.50 1.46 14.48
C SER A 65 5.44 0.28 14.76
N ALA A 66 6.55 0.19 14.02
CA ALA A 66 7.56 -0.85 14.20
C ALA A 66 7.03 -2.30 14.11
N LEU A 67 5.98 -2.52 13.32
CA LEU A 67 5.43 -3.84 13.09
C LEU A 67 6.48 -4.77 12.47
N GLN A 68 6.70 -5.92 13.10
CA GLN A 68 7.41 -7.05 12.48
C GLN A 68 6.50 -7.65 11.40
N LYS A 69 6.84 -7.41 10.13
CA LYS A 69 5.93 -7.65 9.01
C LYS A 69 5.64 -9.14 8.78
N GLU A 70 6.55 -10.02 9.18
CA GLU A 70 6.31 -11.48 9.28
C GLU A 70 5.20 -11.90 10.28
N ARG A 71 4.67 -10.98 11.08
CA ARG A 71 3.56 -11.23 12.02
C ARG A 71 2.21 -10.74 11.53
N LEU A 72 2.14 -10.18 10.33
CA LEU A 72 0.87 -9.86 9.69
C LEU A 72 0.04 -11.12 9.52
N LYS A 73 -1.24 -11.05 9.90
CA LYS A 73 -2.22 -12.12 9.75
C LYS A 73 -3.48 -11.54 9.15
N THR A 74 -3.96 -12.16 8.08
CA THR A 74 -5.33 -12.05 7.58
C THR A 74 -6.26 -12.87 8.45
#